data_AF-A0A2S4ZXF1-F1
#
_entry.id   AF-A0A2S4ZXF1-F1
#
_cell.length_a   1.000
_cell.length_b   1.000
_cell.length_c   1.000
_cell.angle_alpha   90.00
_cell.angle_beta   90.00
_cell.angle_gamma   90.00
#
_symmetry.space_group_name_H-M   'P 1'
#
loop_
_entity.id
_entity.type
_entity.pdbx_description
1 polymer ?
#
loop_
_entity_poly.entity_id
_entity_poly.type
_entity_poly.pdbx_seq_one_letter_code
_entity_poly.pdbx_strand_id
1 'polypeptide(L)' 'MRAVSKVIKKLHLHLSDIATLALRKGMRIEYVSKLMGHSDITTTQIYAKIMNEELDKAMEVFN' A
#
# COMPACT_ATOMS: atom_id res chain seq x y z
N MET A 1 21.20 -20.54 -0.77
CA MET A 1 19.99 -19.84 -1.26
C MET A 1 19.27 -19.05 -0.14
N ARG A 2 19.99 -18.22 0.65
CA ARG A 2 19.39 -17.47 1.80
C ARG A 2 19.59 -15.94 1.77
N ALA A 3 20.51 -15.42 0.96
CA ALA A 3 20.76 -13.98 0.84
C ALA A 3 19.74 -13.25 -0.06
N VAL A 4 19.28 -13.91 -1.13
CA VAL A 4 18.33 -13.35 -2.10
C VAL A 4 17.00 -12.95 -1.44
N SER A 5 16.50 -13.77 -0.50
CA SER A 5 15.24 -13.50 0.21
C SER A 5 15.27 -12.21 1.04
N LYS A 6 16.43 -11.83 1.61
CA LYS A 6 16.54 -10.65 2.48
C LYS A 6 16.55 -9.34 1.70
N VAL A 7 17.12 -9.35 0.49
CA VAL A 7 17.12 -8.20 -0.43
C VAL A 7 15.73 -7.96 -1.00
N ILE A 8 15.03 -9.03 -1.40
CA ILE A 8 13.66 -8.95 -1.94
C ILE A 8 12.68 -8.41 -0.87
N LYS A 9 12.80 -8.85 0.39
CA LYS A 9 11.99 -8.31 1.49
C LYS A 9 12.21 -6.80 1.70
N LYS A 10 13.45 -6.32 1.56
CA LYS A 10 13.79 -4.89 1.78
C LYS A 10 13.22 -3.98 0.70
N LEU A 11 13.19 -4.42 -0.55
CA LEU A 11 12.56 -3.70 -1.67
C LEU A 11 11.04 -3.61 -1.51
N HIS A 12 10.39 -4.66 -1.02
CA HIS A 12 8.95 -4.68 -0.79
C HIS A 12 8.48 -3.68 0.27
N LEU A 13 9.28 -3.47 1.33
CA LEU A 13 8.95 -2.52 2.42
C LEU A 13 8.84 -1.07 1.92
N HIS A 14 9.78 -0.63 1.07
CA HIS A 14 9.73 0.72 0.52
C HIS A 14 8.59 0.89 -0.50
N LEU A 15 8.26 -0.16 -1.27
CA LEU A 15 7.16 -0.11 -2.22
C LEU A 15 5.79 -0.01 -1.52
N SER A 16 5.60 -0.71 -0.40
CA SER A 16 4.39 -0.58 0.41
C SER A 16 4.25 0.81 1.03
N ASP A 17 5.35 1.41 1.49
CA ASP A 17 5.31 2.77 2.05
C ASP A 17 4.96 3.81 0.99
N ILE A 18 5.48 3.65 -0.24
CA ILE A 18 5.14 4.51 -1.39
C ILE A 18 3.67 4.35 -1.79
N ALA A 19 3.15 3.12 -1.81
CA ALA A 19 1.75 2.84 -2.13
C ALA A 19 0.79 3.48 -1.11
N THR A 20 1.05 3.26 0.18
CA THR A 20 0.28 3.84 1.27
C THR A 20 0.37 5.37 1.26
N LEU A 21 1.55 5.95 1.02
CA LEU A 21 1.69 7.41 0.92
C LEU A 21 0.93 7.99 -0.28
N ALA A 22 0.96 7.32 -1.43
CA ALA A 22 0.24 7.76 -2.62
C ALA A 22 -1.28 7.75 -2.39
N LEU A 23 -1.81 6.67 -1.79
CA LEU A 23 -3.23 6.58 -1.41
C LEU A 23 -3.60 7.65 -0.37
N ARG A 24 -2.76 7.89 0.65
CA ARG A 24 -2.94 8.98 1.64
C ARG A 24 -2.94 10.38 1.01
N LYS A 25 -2.23 10.57 -0.10
CA LYS A 25 -2.26 11.82 -0.87
C LYS A 25 -3.44 11.92 -1.83
N GLY A 26 -4.39 10.96 -1.78
CA GLY A 26 -5.59 10.95 -2.62
C GLY A 26 -5.36 10.42 -4.03
N MET A 27 -4.22 9.75 -4.29
CA MET A 27 -4.01 9.09 -5.58
C MET A 27 -4.98 7.92 -5.71
N ARG A 28 -5.66 7.83 -6.87
CA ARG A 28 -6.54 6.68 -7.12
C ARG A 28 -5.76 5.38 -7.19
N ILE A 29 -6.37 4.31 -6.71
CA ILE A 29 -5.76 2.99 -6.56
C ILE A 29 -5.29 2.39 -7.89
N GLU A 30 -5.93 2.72 -9.01
CA GLU A 30 -5.54 2.27 -10.35
C GLU A 30 -4.19 2.87 -10.78
N TYR A 31 -3.91 4.11 -10.35
CA TYR A 31 -2.62 4.76 -10.63
C TYR A 31 -1.52 4.20 -9.74
N VAL A 32 -1.82 3.91 -8.48
CA VAL A 32 -0.90 3.24 -7.55
C VAL A 32 -0.56 1.84 -8.06
N SER A 33 -1.56 1.09 -8.52
CA SER A 33 -1.40 -0.24 -9.11
C SER A 33 -0.49 -0.22 -10.35
N LYS A 34 -0.68 0.76 -11.25
CA LYS A 34 0.22 0.97 -12.40
C LYS A 34 1.63 1.37 -11.98
N LEU A 35 1.78 2.21 -10.96
CA LEU A 35 3.08 2.64 -10.43
C LEU A 35 3.87 1.46 -9.84
N MET A 36 3.19 0.50 -9.21
CA MET A 36 3.78 -0.71 -8.66
C MET A 36 4.04 -1.81 -9.72
N GLY A 37 3.63 -1.59 -10.97
CA GLY A 37 3.76 -2.58 -12.04
C GLY A 37 2.83 -3.80 -11.88
N HIS A 38 1.75 -3.66 -11.12
CA HIS A 38 0.75 -4.72 -10.97
C HIS A 38 -0.17 -4.73 -12.20
N SER A 39 -0.25 -5.88 -12.87
CA SER A 39 -1.19 -6.10 -13.98
C SER A 39 -2.64 -6.26 -13.51
N ASP A 40 -2.82 -6.58 -12.23
CA ASP A 40 -4.12 -6.73 -11.57
C ASP A 40 -4.20 -5.81 -10.34
N ILE A 41 -5.34 -5.18 -10.15
CA ILE A 41 -5.60 -4.26 -9.05
C ILE A 41 -5.88 -4.98 -7.73
N THR A 42 -6.22 -6.27 -7.78
CA THR A 42 -6.61 -7.08 -6.60
C THR A 42 -5.56 -7.05 -5.48
N THR A 43 -4.27 -7.14 -5.81
CA THR A 43 -3.17 -7.02 -4.84
C THR A 43 -3.05 -5.61 -4.26
N THR A 44 -3.43 -4.60 -5.03
CA THR A 44 -3.40 -3.18 -4.59
C THR A 44 -4.58 -2.86 -3.68
N GLN A 45 -5.73 -3.54 -3.84
CA GLN A 45 -6.94 -3.38 -3.00
C GLN A 45 -6.70 -3.69 -1.52
N ILE A 46 -5.70 -4.51 -1.19
CA ILE A 46 -5.32 -4.81 0.21
C ILE A 46 -4.91 -3.51 0.94
N TYR A 47 -4.20 -2.60 0.26
CA TYR A 47 -3.79 -1.32 0.84
C TYR A 47 -4.96 -0.37 1.08
N ALA A 48 -5.97 -0.39 0.21
CA ALA A 48 -7.17 0.43 0.40
C ALA A 48 -8.03 -0.01 1.60
N LYS A 49 -8.10 -1.32 1.90
CA LYS A 49 -8.81 -1.82 3.09
C LYS A 49 -8.16 -1.36 4.39
N ILE A 50 -6.84 -1.48 4.48
CA ILE A 50 -6.07 -1.05 5.67
C ILE A 50 -6.28 0.44 5.93
N MET A 51 -6.34 1.26 4.87
CA MET A 51 -6.58 2.69 5.00
C MET A 51 -7.99 3.04 5.46
N ASN A 52 -9.02 2.28 5.07
CA ASN A 52 -10.37 2.49 5.60
C ASN A 52 -10.41 2.20 7.10
N GLU A 53 -9.78 1.11 7.56
CA GLU A 53 -9.71 0.81 9.00
C GLU A 53 -8.93 1.88 9.78
N GLU A 54 -7.88 2.47 9.20
CA GLU A 54 -7.17 3.60 9.81
C GLU A 54 -8.04 4.88 9.86
N LEU A 55 -8.82 5.14 8.80
CA LEU A 55 -9.72 6.29 8.72
C LEU A 55 -10.86 6.17 9.73
N ASP A 56 -11.49 4.99 9.82
CA ASP A 56 -12.57 4.72 10.77
C ASP A 56 -12.10 4.93 12.21
N LYS A 57 -10.91 4.41 12.55
CA LYS A 57 -10.26 4.65 13.85
C LYS A 57 -9.94 6.12 14.09
N ALA A 58 -9.45 6.83 13.08
CA ALA A 58 -9.19 8.26 13.22
C ALA A 58 -10.49 9.02 13.50
N MET A 59 -11.60 8.64 12.86
CA MET A 59 -12.90 9.27 13.05
C MET A 59 -13.52 8.96 14.43
N GLU A 60 -13.27 7.76 14.98
CA GLU A 60 -13.64 7.42 16.37
C GLU A 60 -12.93 8.32 17.40
N VAL A 61 -11.68 8.71 17.15
CA VAL A 61 -10.90 9.61 18.04
C VAL A 61 -11.38 11.07 17.97
N PHE A 62 -12.03 11.46 16.87
CA PHE A 62 -12.60 12.80 16.67
C PHE A 62 -14.01 12.97 17.25
N ASN A 63 -14.67 11.87 17.67
CA ASN A 63 -15.97 11.88 18.37
C ASN A 63 -15.82 11.87 19.90
#